data_AF-A0A958IIW2-F1
#
_entry.id   AF-A0A958IIW2-F1
#
_cell.length_a   1.000
_cell.length_b   1.000
_cell.length_c   1.000
_cell.angle_alpha   90.00
_cell.angle_beta   90.00
_cell.angle_gamma   90.00
#
_symmetry.space_group_name_H-M   'P 1'
#
loop_
_entity.id
_entity.type
_entity.pdbx_description
1 polymer ?
#
loop_
_entity_poly.entity_id
_entity_poly.type
_entity_poly.pdbx_seq_one_letter_code
_entity_poly.pdbx_strand_id
1 'polypeptide(L)'
;FEEHIDWATIVSSANLEEHRNERIRVCGWLVTSRRVATSSRRYMKFLTLEDRFGLCEVVMFPEVYEQYGHLVRTHGPYIVTGKLQSRLPGEANIIAEKVQLVEMQKNEIEHLLMKKQPLEWG
;
A
#
# COMPACT_ATOMS: atom_id res chain seq x y z
N PHE A 1 2.43 -12.12 9.70
CA PHE A 1 2.29 -10.76 9.12
C PHE A 1 1.31 -9.87 9.89
N GLU A 2 0.14 -10.34 10.32
CA GLU A 2 -0.81 -9.51 11.09
C GLU A 2 -0.18 -8.94 12.38
N GLU A 3 0.75 -9.67 13.00
CA GLU A 3 1.47 -9.26 14.22
C GLU A 3 2.48 -8.13 13.99
N HIS A 4 2.92 -7.91 12.74
CA HIS A 4 3.87 -6.84 12.37
C HIS A 4 3.18 -5.52 12.02
N ILE A 5 1.85 -5.52 11.99
CA ILE A 5 1.02 -4.39 11.59
C ILE A 5 0.16 -3.98 12.78
N ASP A 6 0.35 -2.74 13.23
CA ASP A 6 -0.58 -2.12 14.17
C ASP A 6 -1.88 -1.75 13.45
N TRP A 7 -2.79 -2.72 13.34
CA TRP A 7 -4.06 -2.58 12.63
C TRP A 7 -4.96 -1.47 13.16
N ALA A 8 -4.83 -1.09 14.43
CA ALA A 8 -5.58 0.02 15.01
C ALA A 8 -5.25 1.36 14.34
N THR A 9 -4.13 1.44 13.63
CA THR A 9 -3.68 2.65 12.92
C THR A 9 -3.91 2.60 11.41
N ILE A 10 -4.41 1.49 10.89
CA ILE A 10 -4.62 1.29 9.45
C ILE A 10 -6.06 1.65 9.09
N VAL A 11 -6.20 2.62 8.19
CA VAL A 11 -7.46 2.96 7.54
C VAL A 11 -7.67 2.01 6.36
N SER A 12 -8.83 1.37 6.30
CA SER A 12 -9.20 0.51 5.17
C SER A 12 -9.60 1.35 3.95
N SER A 13 -9.50 0.77 2.76
CA SER A 13 -9.94 1.40 1.50
C SER A 13 -11.42 1.82 1.54
N ALA A 14 -12.26 1.08 2.29
CA ALA A 14 -13.68 1.40 2.46
C ALA A 14 -13.94 2.69 3.27
N ASN A 15 -13.01 3.10 4.14
CA ASN A 15 -13.21 4.21 5.07
C ASN A 15 -12.45 5.48 4.66
N LEU A 16 -11.76 5.49 3.50
CA LEU A 16 -10.95 6.63 3.08
C LEU A 16 -11.74 7.94 3.06
N GLU A 17 -13.01 7.90 2.63
CA GLU A 17 -13.84 9.10 2.50
C GLU A 17 -14.12 9.83 3.82
N GLU A 18 -14.04 9.13 4.94
CA GLU A 18 -14.19 9.71 6.29
C GLU A 18 -12.93 10.45 6.76
N HIS A 19 -11.79 10.16 6.13
CA HIS A 19 -10.47 10.69 6.50
C HIS A 19 -9.93 11.71 5.49
N ARG A 20 -10.81 12.38 4.73
CA ARG A 20 -10.38 13.38 3.73
C ARG A 20 -9.54 14.47 4.37
N ASN A 21 -8.44 14.82 3.70
CA ASN A 21 -7.46 15.82 4.15
C ASN A 21 -6.69 15.46 5.42
N GLU A 22 -6.90 14.26 5.98
CA GLU A 22 -6.15 13.77 7.13
C GLU A 22 -4.88 13.04 6.69
N ARG A 23 -3.99 12.86 7.67
CA ARG A 23 -2.83 12.00 7.53
C ARG A 23 -3.19 10.60 8.02
N ILE A 24 -3.13 9.62 7.12
CA ILE A 24 -3.57 8.25 7.38
C ILE A 24 -2.43 7.25 7.13
N ARG A 25 -2.65 6.02 7.57
CA ARG A 25 -1.87 4.85 7.16
C ARG A 25 -2.78 3.86 6.48
N VAL A 26 -2.33 3.29 5.38
CA VAL A 26 -3.00 2.16 4.71
C VAL A 26 -2.03 0.98 4.61
N CYS A 27 -2.58 -0.23 4.50
CA CYS A 27 -1.82 -1.43 4.24
C CYS A 27 -2.45 -2.19 3.07
N GLY A 28 -1.68 -2.48 2.02
CA GLY A 28 -2.22 -3.17 0.85
C GLY A 28 -1.16 -3.84 -0.02
N TRP A 29 -1.61 -4.78 -0.84
CA TRP A 29 -0.81 -5.48 -1.84
C TRP A 29 -0.71 -4.65 -3.11
N LEU A 30 0.46 -4.64 -3.74
CA LEU A 30 0.67 -3.90 -4.98
C LEU A 30 -0.02 -4.61 -6.14
N VAL A 31 -1.03 -3.95 -6.69
CA VAL A 31 -1.72 -4.37 -7.92
C VAL A 31 -0.93 -3.93 -9.13
N THR A 32 -0.62 -2.64 -9.21
CA THR A 32 0.15 -2.07 -10.32
C THR A 32 0.93 -0.84 -9.89
N SER A 33 1.97 -0.53 -10.66
CA SER A 33 2.66 0.75 -10.54
C SER A 33 3.15 1.28 -11.87
N ARG A 34 3.19 2.59 -11.99
CA ARG A 34 3.82 3.28 -13.14
C ARG A 34 4.76 4.36 -12.66
N ARG A 35 5.95 4.41 -13.27
CA ARG A 35 6.93 5.48 -13.07
C ARG A 35 6.77 6.53 -14.16
N VAL A 36 6.75 7.81 -13.79
CA VAL A 36 6.59 8.93 -14.72
C VAL A 36 7.72 9.92 -14.49
N ALA A 37 8.37 10.37 -15.56
CA ALA A 37 9.33 11.46 -15.49
C ALA A 37 8.59 12.80 -15.34
N THR A 38 9.03 13.63 -14.41
CA THR A 38 8.54 15.00 -14.25
C THR A 38 9.19 15.93 -15.28
N SER A 39 8.66 17.14 -15.43
CA SER A 39 9.27 18.20 -16.24
C SER A 39 10.70 18.54 -15.80
N SER A 40 11.00 18.39 -14.51
CA SER A 40 12.33 18.54 -13.92
C SER A 40 13.25 17.33 -14.11
N ARG A 41 12.88 16.35 -14.94
CA ARG A 41 13.61 15.10 -15.19
C ARG A 41 13.85 14.24 -13.95
N ARG A 42 13.08 14.46 -12.88
CA ARG A 42 13.00 13.54 -11.73
C ARG A 42 11.89 12.53 -11.97
N TYR A 43 11.73 11.55 -11.10
CA TYR A 43 10.70 10.52 -11.26
C TYR A 43 9.68 10.59 -10.13
N MET A 44 8.41 10.50 -10.48
CA MET A 44 7.33 10.18 -9.56
C MET A 44 6.82 8.76 -9.85
N LYS A 45 6.12 8.15 -8.88
CA LYS A 45 5.55 6.81 -9.05
C LYS A 45 4.10 6.80 -8.55
N PHE A 46 3.21 6.26 -9.36
CA PHE A 46 1.82 5.98 -8.99
C PHE A 46 1.71 4.49 -8.65
N LEU A 47 1.04 4.18 -7.55
CA LEU A 47 0.75 2.81 -7.11
C LEU A 47 -0.75 2.65 -6.95
N THR A 48 -1.26 1.49 -7.35
CA THR A 48 -2.57 0.99 -6.90
C THR A 48 -2.30 -0.14 -5.92
N LEU A 49 -2.80 0.00 -4.69
CA LEU A 49 -2.73 -1.04 -3.67
C LEU A 49 -4.12 -1.62 -3.42
N GLU A 50 -4.23 -2.92 -3.17
CA GLU A 50 -5.45 -3.60 -2.77
C GLU A 50 -5.41 -4.04 -1.30
N ASP A 51 -6.52 -3.84 -0.60
CA ASP A 51 -6.81 -4.50 0.68
C ASP A 51 -8.05 -5.40 0.53
N ARG A 52 -8.60 -5.90 1.64
CA ARG A 52 -9.78 -6.79 1.61
C ARG A 52 -11.06 -6.11 1.13
N PHE A 53 -11.11 -4.78 1.11
CA PHE A 53 -12.32 -4.01 0.85
C PHE A 53 -12.31 -3.29 -0.49
N GLY A 54 -11.14 -3.17 -1.14
CA GLY A 54 -11.02 -2.51 -2.43
C GLY A 54 -9.63 -1.99 -2.74
N LEU A 55 -9.59 -0.99 -3.61
CA LEU A 55 -8.37 -0.38 -4.12
C LEU A 55 -8.12 0.98 -3.45
N CYS A 56 -6.86 1.34 -3.30
CA CYS A 56 -6.44 2.67 -2.94
C CYS A 56 -5.29 3.15 -3.84
N GLU A 57 -5.36 4.41 -4.24
CA GLU A 57 -4.38 5.04 -5.12
C GLU A 57 -3.34 5.80 -4.29
N VAL A 58 -2.07 5.63 -4.62
CA VAL A 58 -0.94 6.24 -3.92
C VAL A 58 -0.05 6.98 -4.91
N VAL A 59 0.32 8.21 -4.56
CA VAL A 59 1.24 9.04 -5.34
C VAL A 59 2.53 9.25 -4.55
N MET A 60 3.65 8.80 -5.11
CA MET A 60 4.99 9.10 -4.63
C MET A 60 5.57 10.23 -5.47
N PHE A 61 5.61 11.44 -4.92
CA PHE A 61 6.33 12.56 -5.52
C PHE A 61 7.84 12.34 -5.49
N PRO A 62 8.63 13.07 -6.30
CA PRO A 62 10.05 12.79 -6.50
C PRO A 62 10.89 12.58 -5.24
N GLU A 63 10.70 13.39 -4.21
CA GLU A 63 11.45 13.28 -2.95
C GLU A 63 11.18 11.94 -2.25
N VAL A 64 9.92 11.49 -2.29
CA VAL A 64 9.46 10.25 -1.67
C VAL A 64 9.83 9.06 -2.54
N TYR A 65 9.78 9.21 -3.87
CA TYR A 65 10.23 8.19 -4.81
C TYR A 65 11.73 7.92 -4.70
N GLU A 66 12.56 8.95 -4.57
CA GLU A 66 14.01 8.80 -4.38
C GLU A 66 14.33 8.06 -3.08
N GLN A 67 13.60 8.33 -2.00
CA GLN A 67 13.79 7.66 -0.72
C GLN A 67 13.26 6.22 -0.70
N TYR A 68 12.05 5.98 -1.19
CA TYR A 68 11.36 4.70 -0.96
C TYR A 68 11.03 3.92 -2.24
N GLY A 69 11.24 4.50 -3.42
CA GLY A 69 10.87 3.87 -4.70
C GLY A 69 11.55 2.54 -4.96
N HIS A 70 12.72 2.32 -4.36
CA HIS A 70 13.48 1.07 -4.41
C HIS A 70 12.82 -0.07 -3.64
N LEU A 71 11.93 0.21 -2.68
CA LEU A 71 11.17 -0.80 -1.93
C LEU A 71 10.06 -1.43 -2.78
N VAL A 72 9.50 -0.64 -3.71
CA VAL A 72 8.32 -1.05 -4.49
C VAL A 72 8.73 -1.87 -5.71
N ARG A 73 9.25 -3.08 -5.48
CA ARG A 73 9.75 -4.02 -6.50
C ARG A 73 9.06 -5.39 -6.47
N THR A 74 8.37 -5.71 -5.39
CA THR A 74 7.63 -6.97 -5.20
C THR A 74 6.14 -6.68 -5.05
N HIS A 75 5.32 -7.73 -4.90
CA HIS A 75 3.89 -7.58 -4.66
C HIS A 75 3.54 -6.98 -3.29
N GLY A 76 4.48 -6.87 -2.35
CA GLY A 76 4.22 -6.33 -1.02
C GLY A 76 3.92 -7.43 0.03
N PRO A 77 3.09 -7.15 1.06
CA PRO A 77 2.26 -5.94 1.21
C PRO A 77 3.06 -4.72 1.67
N TYR A 78 2.53 -3.53 1.41
CA TYR A 78 3.14 -2.26 1.77
C TYR A 78 2.28 -1.51 2.79
N ILE A 79 2.93 -0.88 3.77
CA ILE A 79 2.32 0.16 4.60
C ILE A 79 2.72 1.50 4.01
N VAL A 80 1.72 2.33 3.70
CA VAL A 80 1.92 3.71 3.23
C VAL A 80 1.36 4.65 4.27
N THR A 81 2.18 5.58 4.73
CA THR A 81 1.74 6.76 5.50
C THR A 81 1.73 7.96 4.57
N GLY A 82 0.64 8.71 4.57
CA GLY A 82 0.50 9.86 3.69
C GLY A 82 -0.73 10.71 3.98
N LYS A 83 -0.85 11.82 3.28
CA LYS A 83 -2.03 12.69 3.34
C LYS A 83 -3.05 12.26 2.32
N LEU A 84 -4.28 12.01 2.75
CA LEU A 84 -5.38 11.72 1.84
C LEU A 84 -5.86 13.01 1.17
N GLN A 85 -5.85 13.04 -0.17
CA GLN A 85 -6.32 14.15 -0.96
C GLN A 85 -7.37 13.69 -1.98
N SER A 86 -8.46 14.45 -2.04
CA SER A 86 -9.49 14.34 -3.07
C SER A 86 -9.40 15.57 -3.95
N ARG A 87 -9.06 15.40 -5.22
CA ARG A 87 -9.07 16.50 -6.19
C ARG A 87 -10.43 16.63 -6.87
N LEU A 88 -11.11 15.51 -7.06
CA LEU A 88 -12.47 15.43 -7.57
C LEU A 88 -13.37 14.63 -6.62
N PRO A 89 -14.70 14.83 -6.64
CA PRO A 89 -15.64 13.97 -5.93
C PRO A 89 -15.45 12.51 -6.35
N GLY A 90 -15.28 11.61 -5.37
CA GLY A 90 -15.05 10.18 -5.59
C GLY A 90 -13.59 9.78 -5.85
N GLU A 91 -12.65 10.73 -5.85
CA GLU A 91 -11.21 10.41 -5.87
C GLU A 91 -10.63 10.41 -4.45
N ALA A 92 -9.83 9.39 -4.16
CA ALA A 92 -9.07 9.25 -2.92
C ALA A 92 -7.61 8.90 -3.25
N ASN A 93 -6.75 9.92 -3.30
CA ASN A 93 -5.32 9.74 -3.56
C ASN A 93 -4.52 9.96 -2.28
N ILE A 94 -3.71 8.98 -1.91
CA ILE A 94 -2.80 9.09 -0.78
C ILE A 94 -1.49 9.67 -1.29
N ILE A 95 -1.19 10.90 -0.88
CA ILE A 95 0.11 11.50 -1.15
C ILE A 95 1.09 10.90 -0.15
N ALA A 96 1.90 9.95 -0.60
CA ALA A 96 2.81 9.21 0.26
C ALA A 96 3.87 10.13 0.87
N GLU A 97 4.15 9.90 2.15
CA GLU A 97 5.25 10.51 2.90
C GLU A 97 6.28 9.44 3.32
N LYS A 98 5.79 8.23 3.61
CA LYS A 98 6.60 7.07 4.01
C LYS A 98 6.01 5.80 3.40
N VAL A 99 6.88 4.93 2.92
CA VAL A 99 6.50 3.59 2.43
C VAL A 99 7.36 2.55 3.15
N GLN A 100 6.74 1.47 3.59
CA GLN A 100 7.40 0.35 4.24
C GLN A 100 6.95 -0.94 3.57
N LEU A 101 7.90 -1.83 3.27
CA LEU A 101 7.61 -3.22 2.91
C LEU A 101 7.35 -4.00 4.19
N VAL A 102 6.25 -4.74 4.26
CA VAL A 102 6.00 -5.69 5.34
C VAL A 102 6.73 -6.98 4.96
N GLU A 103 7.90 -7.19 5.55
CA GLU A 103 8.65 -8.42 5.35
C GLU A 103 7.96 -9.57 6.10
N MET A 104 7.77 -10.67 5.40
CA MET A 104 7.32 -11.92 6.00
C MET A 104 8.49 -12.89 6.04
N GLN A 105 8.72 -13.50 7.20
CA GLN A 105 9.70 -14.57 7.30
C GLN A 105 9.19 -15.81 6.55
N LYS A 106 10.12 -16.56 5.94
CA LYS A 106 9.83 -17.80 5.19
C LYS A 106 8.93 -18.75 5.97
N ASN A 107 9.22 -18.93 7.26
CA ASN A 107 8.48 -19.83 8.14
C ASN A 107 7.02 -19.37 8.35
N GLU A 108 6.75 -18.06 8.38
CA GLU A 108 5.38 -17.54 8.47
C GLU A 108 4.59 -17.84 7.19
N ILE A 109 5.22 -17.71 6.03
CA ILE A 109 4.60 -18.01 4.72
C ILE A 109 4.30 -19.51 4.61
N GLU A 110 5.26 -20.36 4.97
CA GLU A 110 5.09 -21.82 4.95
C GLU A 110 3.92 -22.25 5.84
N HIS A 111 3.82 -21.71 7.04
CA HIS A 111 2.72 -22.00 7.96
C HIS A 111 1.36 -21.52 7.42
N LEU A 112 1.31 -20.37 6.74
CA LEU A 112 0.09 -19.86 6.10
C LEU A 112 -0.37 -20.75 4.94
N LEU A 113 0.58 -21.24 4.14
CA LEU A 113 0.31 -22.17 3.03
C LEU A 113 -0.18 -23.52 3.53
N MET A 114 0.41 -24.05 4.61
CA MET A 114 -0.01 -25.31 5.24
C MET A 114 -1.45 -25.22 5.78
N LYS A 115 -1.85 -24.09 6.36
CA LYS A 115 -3.23 -23.86 6.81
C LYS A 115 -4.26 -23.74 5.68
N LYS A 116 -3.82 -23.45 4.45
CA LYS A 116 -4.69 -23.27 3.27
C LYS A 116 -4.83 -24.51 2.40
N GLN A 117 -4.10 -25.60 2.68
CA GLN A 117 -4.37 -26.86 1.99
C GLN A 117 -5.74 -27.41 2.43
N PRO A 118 -6.64 -27.79 1.49
CA PRO A 118 -7.90 -28.42 1.85
C PRO A 118 -7.62 -29.72 2.62
N LEU A 119 -8.38 -29.96 3.69
CA LEU A 119 -8.56 -31.30 4.23
C LEU A 119 -8.96 -32.22 3.06
N GLU A 120 -8.22 -33.32 2.89
CA GLU A 120 -8.39 -34.28 1.81
C GLU A 120 -9.85 -34.76 1.72
N TRP A 121 -10.34 -34.98 0.49
CA TRP A 121 -11.65 -35.59 0.24
C TRP A 121 -11.66 -37.01 0.83
N GLY A 122 -12.31 -37.16 1.99
CA GLY A 122 -12.73 -38.44 2.56
C GLY A 122 -14.19 -38.72 2.26
#